data_AF-A0A1I8AJ70-F1
#
_entry.id   AF-A0A1I8AJ70-F1
#
_cell.length_a   1.000
_cell.length_b   1.000
_cell.length_c   1.000
_cell.angle_alpha   90.00
_cell.angle_beta   90.00
_cell.angle_gamma   90.00
#
_symmetry.space_group_name_H-M   'P 1'
#
loop_
_entity.id
_entity.type
_entity.pdbx_description
1 polymer ?
#
loop_
_entity_poly.entity_id
_entity_poly.type
_entity_poly.pdbx_seq_one_letter_code
_entity_poly.pdbx_strand_id
1 'polypeptide(L)'
;KLTSFWDLHATLLSILGKEPPYNSHNGHSLLKELPENRNCQSADIPEEQCVCQREISANISDPKVVQAAEKLLGHINAQLPPQCAQLRTSSIKHAQMIIPNKKIALGRSSFFGGSGSVYVDYRVTLEASPSGAVFEGILRNALEEGSFVVVGDISRINKYGNQSRCVNTQTLKKFCYCLP
;
A
#
# COMPACT_ATOMS: atom_id res chain seq x y z
N LYS A 1 -15.73 -4.92 -2.34
CA LYS A 1 -16.23 -6.28 -1.99
C LYS A 1 -15.38 -7.30 -2.75
N LEU A 2 -14.99 -8.40 -2.13
CA LEU A 2 -14.12 -9.42 -2.73
C LEU A 2 -14.89 -10.23 -3.78
N THR A 3 -14.26 -10.47 -4.94
CA THR A 3 -14.82 -11.27 -6.04
C THR A 3 -13.82 -12.35 -6.46
N SER A 4 -14.31 -13.50 -6.91
CA SER A 4 -13.50 -14.59 -7.47
C SER A 4 -13.96 -15.00 -8.88
N PHE A 5 -13.19 -15.86 -9.55
CA PHE A 5 -13.57 -16.40 -10.87
C PHE A 5 -14.88 -17.21 -10.81
N TRP A 6 -15.22 -17.76 -9.64
CA TRP A 6 -16.49 -18.44 -9.41
C TRP A 6 -17.69 -17.48 -9.50
N ASP A 7 -17.53 -16.23 -9.04
CA ASP A 7 -18.56 -15.20 -9.18
C ASP A 7 -18.81 -14.87 -10.66
N LEU A 8 -17.75 -14.77 -11.46
CA LEU A 8 -17.87 -14.57 -12.90
C LEU A 8 -18.59 -15.75 -13.57
N HIS A 9 -18.22 -16.98 -13.23
CA HIS A 9 -18.89 -18.18 -13.74
C HIS A 9 -20.40 -18.19 -13.41
N ALA A 10 -20.75 -17.92 -12.15
CA ALA A 10 -22.14 -17.83 -11.71
C ALA A 10 -22.91 -16.69 -12.41
N THR A 11 -22.23 -15.58 -12.68
CA THR A 11 -22.79 -14.45 -13.44
C THR A 11 -23.12 -14.86 -14.88
N LEU A 12 -22.19 -15.55 -15.56
CA LEU A 12 -22.41 -16.02 -16.93
C LEU A 12 -23.56 -17.04 -17.00
N LEU A 13 -23.67 -17.96 -16.03
CA LEU A 13 -24.81 -18.87 -15.93
C LEU A 13 -26.14 -18.11 -15.75
N SER A 14 -26.15 -17.11 -14.86
CA SER A 14 -27.31 -16.25 -14.63
C SER A 14 -27.74 -15.49 -15.89
N ILE A 15 -26.79 -14.99 -16.70
CA ILE A 15 -27.08 -14.32 -17.98
C ILE A 15 -27.71 -15.30 -18.97
N LEU A 16 -27.28 -16.56 -18.96
CA LEU A 16 -27.82 -17.62 -19.82
C LEU A 16 -29.15 -18.19 -19.32
N GLY A 17 -29.75 -17.63 -18.26
CA GLY A 17 -30.99 -18.11 -17.67
C GLY A 17 -30.85 -19.47 -16.97
N LYS A 18 -29.62 -19.87 -16.62
CA LYS A 18 -29.33 -21.10 -15.87
C LYS A 18 -29.20 -20.76 -14.39
N GLU A 19 -29.86 -21.54 -13.54
CA GLU A 19 -29.59 -21.48 -12.10
C GLU A 19 -28.25 -22.14 -11.80
N PRO A 20 -27.43 -21.56 -10.91
CA PRO A 20 -26.16 -22.18 -10.52
C PRO A 20 -26.43 -23.59 -9.96
N PRO A 21 -25.71 -24.63 -10.42
CA PRO A 21 -25.96 -26.00 -9.97
C PRO A 21 -25.71 -26.12 -8.45
N TYR A 22 -26.41 -27.08 -7.82
CA TYR A 22 -26.37 -27.39 -6.37
C TYR A 22 -24.98 -27.77 -5.81
N ASN A 23 -23.93 -27.72 -6.64
CA ASN A 23 -22.54 -28.03 -6.33
C ASN A 23 -21.54 -26.99 -6.88
N SER A 24 -21.99 -25.78 -7.23
CA SER A 24 -21.05 -24.75 -7.62
C SER A 24 -20.30 -24.25 -6.38
N HIS A 25 -18.98 -24.20 -6.47
CA HIS A 25 -18.09 -23.32 -5.69
C HIS A 25 -18.80 -22.03 -5.25
N ASN A 26 -18.41 -21.42 -4.12
CA ASN A 26 -19.02 -20.28 -3.42
C ASN A 26 -19.08 -18.95 -4.23
N GLY A 27 -19.39 -19.03 -5.52
CA GLY A 27 -19.58 -17.96 -6.48
C GLY A 27 -21.03 -17.49 -6.51
N HIS A 28 -21.21 -16.19 -6.49
CA HIS A 28 -22.48 -15.50 -6.56
C HIS A 28 -22.53 -14.70 -7.86
N SER A 29 -23.70 -14.65 -8.49
CA SER A 29 -23.91 -13.79 -9.65
C SER A 29 -23.69 -12.32 -9.27
N LEU A 30 -22.78 -11.65 -9.99
CA LEU A 30 -22.44 -10.24 -9.84
C LEU A 30 -23.56 -9.29 -10.32
N LEU A 31 -24.64 -9.84 -10.91
CA LEU A 31 -25.87 -9.10 -11.18
C LEU A 31 -26.69 -8.85 -9.90
N LYS A 32 -26.31 -9.49 -8.79
CA LYS A 32 -26.89 -9.31 -7.46
C LYS A 32 -25.81 -8.81 -6.49
N GLU A 33 -26.25 -8.16 -5.43
CA GLU A 33 -25.34 -7.68 -4.40
C GLU A 33 -24.64 -8.85 -3.69
N LEU A 34 -23.33 -8.70 -3.49
CA LEU A 34 -22.53 -9.67 -2.76
C LEU A 34 -22.68 -9.50 -1.24
N PRO A 35 -22.60 -10.59 -0.46
CA PRO A 35 -22.61 -10.53 1.00
C PRO A 35 -21.55 -9.57 1.55
N GLU A 36 -21.91 -8.76 2.55
CA GLU A 36 -21.00 -7.79 3.17
C GLU A 36 -19.80 -8.45 3.86
N ASN A 37 -20.02 -9.62 4.45
CA ASN A 37 -19.02 -10.41 5.16
C ASN A 37 -18.25 -11.38 4.25
N ARG A 38 -18.24 -11.16 2.92
CA ARG A 38 -17.52 -11.99 1.96
C ARG A 38 -16.01 -11.89 2.17
N ASN A 39 -15.36 -13.03 2.40
CA ASN A 39 -13.94 -13.17 2.66
C ASN A 39 -13.33 -14.21 1.72
N CYS A 40 -12.00 -14.41 1.76
CA CYS A 40 -11.34 -15.32 0.82
C CYS A 40 -11.85 -16.77 0.93
N GLN A 41 -12.11 -17.24 2.15
CA GLN A 41 -12.68 -18.56 2.38
C GLN A 41 -14.08 -18.69 1.77
N SER A 42 -14.97 -17.71 1.98
CA SER A 42 -16.31 -17.71 1.40
C SER A 42 -16.36 -17.34 -0.09
N ALA A 43 -15.21 -17.00 -0.69
CA ALA A 43 -15.07 -16.78 -2.12
C ALA A 43 -14.32 -17.93 -2.83
N ASP A 44 -14.01 -19.02 -2.12
CA ASP A 44 -13.18 -20.15 -2.58
C ASP A 44 -11.82 -19.70 -3.14
N ILE A 45 -11.22 -18.69 -2.51
CA ILE A 45 -9.87 -18.21 -2.80
C ILE A 45 -8.94 -18.84 -1.75
N PRO A 46 -7.96 -19.67 -2.18
CA PRO A 46 -6.95 -20.21 -1.27
C PRO A 46 -6.26 -19.10 -0.48
N GLU A 47 -5.94 -19.37 0.79
CA GLU A 47 -5.31 -18.38 1.68
C GLU A 47 -3.98 -17.84 1.10
N GLU A 48 -3.25 -18.70 0.37
CA GLU A 48 -2.00 -18.36 -0.32
C GLU A 48 -2.20 -17.38 -1.49
N GLN A 49 -3.41 -17.32 -2.04
CA GLN A 49 -3.82 -16.45 -3.14
C GLN A 49 -4.75 -15.32 -2.66
N CYS A 50 -5.01 -15.24 -1.35
CA CYS A 50 -5.84 -14.21 -0.76
C CYS A 50 -5.05 -12.90 -0.71
N VAL A 51 -5.18 -12.09 -1.76
CA VAL A 51 -4.49 -10.79 -1.92
C VAL A 51 -5.04 -9.71 -0.98
N CYS A 52 -6.10 -10.00 -0.21
CA CYS A 52 -6.66 -9.08 0.77
C CYS A 52 -5.66 -8.81 1.90
N GLN A 53 -4.76 -7.85 1.71
CA GLN A 53 -3.98 -7.26 2.78
C GLN A 53 -4.96 -6.50 3.69
N ARG A 54 -4.85 -6.70 5.01
CA ARG A 54 -5.65 -5.93 5.97
C ARG A 54 -4.91 -4.64 6.27
N GLU A 55 -5.51 -3.52 5.89
CA GLU A 55 -5.07 -2.20 6.31
C GLU A 55 -5.80 -1.80 7.58
N ILE A 56 -5.05 -1.57 8.66
CA ILE A 56 -5.59 -1.15 9.96
C ILE A 56 -5.11 0.26 10.22
N SER A 57 -6.02 1.16 10.60
CA SER A 57 -5.63 2.52 10.99
C SER A 57 -4.61 2.48 12.13
N ALA A 58 -3.51 3.20 11.97
CA ALA A 58 -2.49 3.36 12.99
C ALA A 58 -2.59 4.74 13.61
N ASN A 59 -2.22 4.87 14.88
CA ASN A 59 -2.17 6.17 15.54
C ASN A 59 -0.99 6.97 14.97
N ILE A 60 -1.22 8.21 14.53
CA ILE A 60 -0.17 9.08 13.99
C ILE A 60 0.92 9.42 15.02
N SER A 61 0.60 9.34 16.31
CA SER A 61 1.53 9.56 17.42
C SER A 61 2.27 8.29 17.85
N ASP A 62 2.00 7.15 17.20
CA ASP A 62 2.72 5.91 17.48
C ASP A 62 4.22 6.08 17.12
N PRO A 63 5.16 5.73 18.02
CA PRO A 63 6.59 5.85 17.75
C PRO A 63 7.04 5.16 16.45
N LYS A 64 6.42 4.03 16.07
CA LYS A 64 6.72 3.33 14.81
C LYS A 64 6.25 4.13 13.60
N VAL A 65 5.10 4.79 13.68
CA VAL A 65 4.59 5.66 12.62
C VAL A 65 5.45 6.91 12.46
N VAL A 66 5.85 7.53 13.58
CA VAL A 66 6.77 8.67 13.57
C VAL A 66 8.12 8.28 12.95
N GLN A 67 8.69 7.15 13.37
CA GLN A 67 9.95 6.64 12.82
C GLN A 67 9.82 6.32 11.32
N ALA A 68 8.70 5.74 10.88
CA ALA A 68 8.43 5.51 9.46
C ALA A 68 8.34 6.81 8.66
N ALA A 69 7.68 7.84 9.20
CA ALA A 69 7.58 9.17 8.57
C ALA A 69 8.96 9.83 8.42
N GLU A 70 9.78 9.79 9.46
CA GLU A 70 11.15 10.31 9.44
C GLU A 70 12.02 9.58 8.42
N LYS A 71 11.91 8.24 8.36
CA LYS A 71 12.67 7.43 7.39
C LYS A 71 12.22 7.69 5.96
N LEU A 72 10.91 7.87 5.73
CA LEU A 72 10.39 8.25 4.42
C LEU A 72 10.99 9.58 3.96
N LEU A 73 10.96 10.60 4.81
CA LEU A 73 11.48 11.91 4.45
C LEU A 73 13.01 11.92 4.31
N GLY A 74 13.71 11.18 5.16
CA GLY A 74 15.16 10.97 5.04
C GLY A 74 15.53 10.33 3.71
N HIS A 75 14.76 9.33 3.26
CA HIS A 75 14.97 8.70 1.95
C HIS A 75 14.72 9.65 0.78
N ILE A 76 13.73 10.55 0.89
CA ILE A 76 13.48 11.60 -0.11
C ILE A 76 14.67 12.58 -0.14
N ASN A 77 15.06 13.12 1.02
CA ASN A 77 16.12 14.11 1.15
C ASN A 77 17.48 13.60 0.64
N ALA A 78 17.77 12.30 0.82
CA ALA A 78 19.00 11.67 0.32
C ALA A 78 19.12 11.69 -1.22
N GLN A 79 18.00 11.85 -1.94
CA GLN A 79 17.97 11.92 -3.40
C GLN A 79 17.91 13.35 -3.94
N LEU A 80 17.74 14.35 -3.06
CA LEU A 80 17.61 15.74 -3.48
C LEU A 80 18.96 16.32 -3.90
N PRO A 81 19.05 16.93 -5.09
CA PRO A 81 20.26 17.63 -5.51
C PRO A 81 20.38 18.99 -4.80
N PRO A 82 21.56 19.62 -4.80
CA PRO A 82 21.84 20.84 -4.01
C PRO A 82 20.91 22.03 -4.29
N GLN A 83 20.35 22.14 -5.50
CA GLN A 83 19.40 23.19 -5.87
C GLN A 83 18.01 23.04 -5.23
N CYS A 84 17.72 21.91 -4.59
CA CYS A 84 16.46 21.64 -3.91
C CYS A 84 16.61 21.89 -2.40
N ALA A 85 15.60 22.52 -1.80
CA ALA A 85 15.53 22.68 -0.37
C ALA A 85 15.40 21.33 0.34
N GLN A 86 16.13 21.17 1.45
CA GLN A 86 15.95 20.05 2.36
C GLN A 86 14.57 20.13 3.02
N LEU A 87 13.84 19.01 2.99
CA LEU A 87 12.48 18.93 3.47
C LEU A 87 12.44 18.50 4.94
N ARG A 88 11.44 18.98 5.68
CA ARG A 88 11.17 18.60 7.07
C ARG A 88 9.71 18.18 7.24
N THR A 89 9.44 17.22 8.11
CA THR A 89 8.08 16.79 8.40
C THR A 89 7.35 17.94 9.09
N SER A 90 6.27 18.42 8.46
CA SER A 90 5.38 19.42 9.03
C SER A 90 4.31 18.76 9.90
N SER A 91 3.67 17.71 9.38
CA SER A 91 2.69 16.92 10.14
C SER A 91 2.46 15.56 9.47
N ILE A 92 2.12 14.55 10.26
CA ILE A 92 1.63 13.26 9.77
C ILE A 92 0.11 13.37 9.63
N LYS A 93 -0.41 13.14 8.43
CA LYS A 93 -1.84 13.29 8.12
C LYS A 93 -2.61 12.00 8.31
N HIS A 94 -2.01 10.87 7.92
CA HIS A 94 -2.66 9.57 7.97
C HIS A 94 -1.62 8.45 8.12
N ALA A 95 -2.00 7.36 8.78
CA ALA A 95 -1.15 6.20 8.95
C ALA A 95 -1.97 4.91 9.00
N GLN A 96 -1.47 3.86 8.35
CA GLN A 96 -2.06 2.53 8.35
C GLN A 96 -0.97 1.46 8.47
N MET A 97 -1.26 0.40 9.24
CA MET A 97 -0.52 -0.84 9.22
C MET A 97 -1.11 -1.77 8.17
N ILE A 98 -0.29 -2.21 7.23
CA ILE A 98 -0.62 -3.21 6.22
C ILE A 98 -0.10 -4.54 6.75
N ILE A 99 -1.03 -5.37 7.22
CA ILE A 99 -0.71 -6.69 7.76
C ILE A 99 -0.87 -7.72 6.63
N PRO A 100 0.23 -8.33 6.14
CA PRO A 100 0.12 -9.44 5.20
C PRO A 100 -0.58 -10.63 5.87
N ASN A 101 -1.35 -11.42 5.09
CA ASN A 101 -1.92 -12.66 5.62
C ASN A 101 -0.81 -13.55 6.18
N LYS A 102 -1.09 -14.27 7.29
CA LYS A 102 -0.07 -15.01 8.07
C LYS A 102 0.83 -15.90 7.21
N LYS A 103 0.28 -16.50 6.14
CA LYS A 103 1.04 -17.33 5.19
C LYS A 103 1.90 -16.52 4.20
N ILE A 104 1.48 -15.31 3.82
CA ILE A 104 2.23 -14.39 2.95
C ILE A 104 3.34 -13.65 3.73
N ALA A 105 3.08 -13.32 5.00
CA ALA A 105 4.06 -12.72 5.92
C ALA A 105 5.31 -13.60 6.07
N LEU A 106 5.10 -14.92 6.08
CA LEU A 106 6.16 -15.94 6.11
C LEU A 106 6.63 -16.37 4.72
N GLY A 107 5.90 -16.02 3.65
CA GLY A 107 5.84 -16.78 2.39
C GLY A 107 6.28 -16.05 1.11
N ARG A 108 6.69 -14.78 1.15
CA ARG A 108 7.39 -14.16 -0.01
C ARG A 108 8.76 -14.82 -0.30
N SER A 109 9.16 -15.73 0.58
CA SER A 109 10.23 -16.72 0.55
C SER A 109 10.01 -17.90 -0.40
N SER A 110 8.77 -18.33 -0.65
CA SER A 110 8.52 -19.63 -1.30
C SER A 110 8.41 -19.58 -2.84
N PHE A 111 8.22 -18.40 -3.44
CA PHE A 111 8.26 -18.24 -4.90
C PHE A 111 9.66 -17.90 -5.46
N PHE A 112 10.56 -17.36 -4.63
CA PHE A 112 11.92 -16.94 -5.02
C PHE A 112 13.03 -17.47 -4.09
N GLY A 113 12.77 -18.50 -3.29
CA GLY A 113 13.80 -19.21 -2.50
C GLY A 113 14.50 -18.39 -1.40
N GLY A 114 13.89 -17.32 -0.89
CA GLY A 114 14.48 -16.48 0.16
C GLY A 114 14.10 -16.95 1.57
N SER A 115 14.97 -16.78 2.57
CA SER A 115 14.58 -16.91 3.98
C SER A 115 13.57 -15.81 4.35
N GLY A 116 12.36 -16.17 4.80
CA GLY A 116 11.27 -15.20 5.01
C GLY A 116 11.26 -14.63 6.42
N SER A 117 11.81 -13.42 6.61
CA SER A 117 11.68 -12.68 7.88
C SER A 117 10.29 -12.08 8.02
N VAL A 118 9.73 -12.13 9.24
CA VAL A 118 8.40 -11.56 9.54
C VAL A 118 8.50 -10.03 9.50
N TYR A 119 7.61 -9.41 8.72
CA TYR A 119 7.56 -7.95 8.56
C TYR A 119 6.15 -7.37 8.70
N VAL A 120 6.10 -6.09 9.04
CA VAL A 120 4.89 -5.27 9.01
C VAL A 120 5.15 -4.05 8.14
N ASP A 121 4.25 -3.80 7.19
CA ASP A 121 4.33 -2.63 6.31
C ASP A 121 3.49 -1.49 6.91
N TYR A 122 3.99 -0.26 6.83
CA TYR A 122 3.32 0.95 7.30
C TYR A 122 3.12 1.89 6.11
N ARG A 123 1.88 2.21 5.78
CA ARG A 123 1.56 3.30 4.86
C ARG A 123 1.49 4.59 5.67
N VAL A 124 2.33 5.56 5.33
CA VAL A 124 2.37 6.87 6.01
C VAL A 124 2.12 7.97 4.99
N THR A 125 1.21 8.87 5.34
CA THR A 125 0.98 10.12 4.63
C THR A 125 1.44 11.30 5.48
N LEU A 126 2.38 12.09 4.97
CA LEU A 126 2.93 13.24 5.69
C LEU A 126 2.97 14.49 4.80
N GLU A 127 2.88 15.66 5.44
CA GLU A 127 3.11 16.96 4.81
C GLU A 127 4.54 17.44 5.10
N ALA A 128 5.20 17.97 4.08
CA ALA A 128 6.60 18.40 4.13
C ALA A 128 6.77 19.91 3.92
N SER A 129 7.51 20.55 4.81
CA SER A 129 7.92 21.96 4.73
C SER A 129 9.33 22.08 4.13
N PRO A 130 9.66 23.11 3.33
CA PRO A 130 8.83 24.28 2.97
C PRO A 130 7.87 24.05 1.78
N SER A 131 7.92 22.88 1.15
CA SER A 131 7.22 22.62 -0.11
C SER A 131 5.68 22.59 -0.04
N GLY A 132 5.11 22.34 1.14
CA GLY A 132 3.71 21.97 1.31
C GLY A 132 3.36 20.65 0.60
N ALA A 133 4.35 19.84 0.22
CA ALA A 133 4.13 18.57 -0.46
C ALA A 133 3.51 17.56 0.51
N VAL A 134 2.49 16.86 0.06
CA VAL A 134 1.91 15.73 0.79
C VAL A 134 2.43 14.45 0.13
N PHE A 135 3.24 13.70 0.87
CA PHE A 135 3.84 12.44 0.42
C PHE A 135 3.12 11.26 1.06
N GLU A 136 2.88 10.22 0.26
CA GLU A 136 2.46 8.91 0.70
C GLU A 136 3.53 7.88 0.32
N GLY A 137 3.93 7.04 1.27
CA GLY A 137 4.87 5.96 1.03
C GLY A 137 4.61 4.77 1.94
N ILE A 138 5.16 3.62 1.55
CA ILE A 138 5.08 2.37 2.32
C ILE A 138 6.47 2.07 2.89
N LEU A 139 6.53 1.83 4.20
CA LEU A 139 7.75 1.51 4.93
C LEU A 139 7.62 0.12 5.54
N ARG A 140 8.55 -0.76 5.22
CA ARG A 140 8.60 -2.10 5.80
C ARG A 140 9.46 -2.11 7.06
N ASN A 141 8.89 -2.58 8.16
CA ASN A 141 9.63 -2.91 9.37
C ASN A 141 9.86 -4.42 9.44
N ALA A 142 11.10 -4.86 9.20
CA ALA A 142 11.50 -6.22 9.50
C ALA A 142 11.66 -6.35 11.02
N LEU A 143 10.90 -7.26 11.65
CA LEU A 143 10.86 -7.36 13.11
C LEU A 143 12.21 -7.74 13.72
N GLU A 144 13.04 -8.48 12.98
CA GLU A 144 14.35 -8.95 13.42
C GLU A 144 15.43 -7.85 13.41
N GLU A 145 15.40 -6.96 12.42
CA GLU A 145 16.39 -5.87 12.28
C GLU A 145 15.96 -4.58 12.99
N GLY A 146 14.66 -4.45 13.29
CA GLY A 146 14.06 -3.24 13.87
C GLY A 146 14.08 -2.02 12.96
N SER A 147 14.70 -2.11 11.78
CA SER A 147 14.89 -1.02 10.83
C SER A 147 13.70 -0.86 9.87
N PHE A 148 13.56 0.33 9.29
CA PHE A 148 12.54 0.62 8.28
C PHE A 148 13.20 0.82 6.92
N VAL A 149 12.64 0.18 5.90
CA VAL A 149 13.03 0.36 4.50
C VAL A 149 11.85 0.85 3.69
N VAL A 150 12.08 1.80 2.78
CA VAL A 150 11.05 2.24 1.82
C VAL A 150 10.79 1.12 0.83
N VAL A 151 9.52 0.78 0.63
CA VAL A 151 9.09 -0.26 -0.32
C VAL A 151 8.24 0.38 -1.40
N GLY A 152 8.61 0.13 -2.66
CA GLY A 152 7.92 0.68 -3.83
C GLY A 152 8.19 2.17 -4.02
N ASP A 153 7.30 2.81 -4.77
CA ASP A 153 7.42 4.23 -5.12
C ASP A 153 6.79 5.15 -4.07
N ILE A 154 7.41 6.31 -3.90
CA ILE A 154 6.85 7.40 -3.09
C ILE A 154 5.97 8.27 -3.98
N SER A 155 4.73 8.49 -3.54
CA SER A 155 3.74 9.30 -4.24
C SER A 155 3.64 10.69 -3.62
N ARG A 156 3.63 11.73 -4.46
CA ARG A 156 3.17 13.06 -4.05
C ARG A 156 1.71 13.19 -4.44
N ILE A 157 0.83 13.34 -3.47
CA ILE A 157 -0.62 13.27 -3.68
C ILE A 157 -1.29 14.63 -3.90
N ASN A 158 -0.53 15.74 -3.79
CA ASN A 158 -1.01 17.09 -4.08
C ASN A 158 -0.27 17.75 -5.25
N LYS A 159 -0.88 18.81 -5.81
CA LYS A 159 -0.32 19.57 -6.94
C LYS A 159 1.01 20.22 -6.57
N TYR A 160 2.01 20.09 -7.44
CA TYR A 160 3.37 20.64 -7.23
C TYR A 160 3.68 21.90 -8.06
N GLY A 161 2.93 22.16 -9.13
CA GLY A 161 3.06 23.39 -9.92
C GLY A 161 4.48 23.60 -10.46
N ASN A 162 5.01 24.82 -10.27
CA ASN A 162 6.34 25.23 -10.74
C ASN A 162 7.45 25.08 -9.68
N GLN A 163 7.18 24.42 -8.55
CA GLN A 163 8.14 24.29 -7.43
C GLN A 163 9.43 23.56 -7.81
N SER A 164 9.40 22.69 -8.82
CA SER A 164 10.53 21.86 -9.26
C SER A 164 11.16 22.32 -10.59
N ARG A 165 11.05 23.62 -10.93
CA ARG A 165 11.57 24.22 -12.18
C ARG A 165 13.08 24.02 -12.43
N CYS A 166 13.86 23.83 -11.38
CA CYS A 166 15.32 23.66 -11.39
C CYS A 166 15.78 22.22 -11.65
N VAL A 167 14.84 21.27 -11.81
CA VAL A 167 15.14 19.86 -12.13
C VAL A 167 14.33 19.38 -13.33
N ASN A 168 14.95 18.58 -14.19
CA ASN A 168 14.29 18.02 -15.37
C ASN A 168 13.83 16.57 -15.18
N THR A 169 14.44 15.84 -14.25
CA THR A 169 14.14 14.43 -13.97
C THR A 169 12.73 14.25 -13.40
N GLN A 170 11.93 13.36 -13.99
CA GLN A 170 10.53 13.16 -13.61
C GLN A 170 10.35 12.71 -12.15
N THR A 171 11.24 11.86 -11.62
CA THR A 171 11.25 11.45 -10.21
C THR A 171 11.52 12.64 -9.28
N LEU A 172 12.57 13.42 -9.56
CA LEU A 172 12.92 14.60 -8.75
C LEU A 172 11.87 15.71 -8.82
N LYS A 173 11.12 15.82 -9.94
CA LYS A 173 10.03 16.79 -10.04
C LYS A 173 8.93 16.60 -9.00
N LYS A 174 8.75 15.39 -8.49
CA LYS A 174 7.80 15.08 -7.40
C LYS A 174 8.30 15.66 -6.07
N PHE A 175 9.59 15.61 -5.81
CA PHE A 175 10.17 15.88 -4.49
C PHE A 175 10.74 17.30 -4.35
N CYS A 176 11.37 17.81 -5.40
CA CYS A 176 12.16 19.03 -5.32
C CYS A 176 11.29 20.26 -5.08
N TYR A 177 11.73 21.08 -4.13
CA TYR A 177 11.33 22.46 -3.97
C TYR A 177 12.55 23.33 -4.23
N CYS A 178 12.56 24.06 -5.34
CA CYS A 178 13.71 24.86 -5.74
C CYS A 178 13.97 25.98 -4.73
N LEU A 179 15.24 26.15 -4.40
CA LEU A 179 15.67 27.29 -3.62
C LEU A 179 15.36 28.60 -4.38
N PRO A 180 15.08 29.71 -3.65
CA PRO A 180 14.81 31.01 -4.24
C PRO A 180 15.87 31.47 -5.23
#